data_AF-A0A3A4T2X1-F1
#
_entry.id   AF-A0A3A4T2X1-F1
#
_cell.length_a   1.000
_cell.length_b   1.000
_cell.length_c   1.000
_cell.angle_alpha   90.00
_cell.angle_beta   90.00
_cell.angle_gamma   90.00
#
_symmetry.space_group_name_H-M   'P 1'
#
loop_
_entity.id
_entity.type
_entity.pdbx_description
1 polymer ?
#
loop_
_entity_poly.entity_id
_entity_poly.type
_entity_poly.pdbx_seq_one_letter_code
_entity_poly.pdbx_strand_id
1 'polypeptide(L)'
;MDVAMAVLSFVGTLASFYGAWVAWKQAGISKSAAELAGRIKEQLINHRRTSELSELQVHIESTKRTFLKYGSAKPSSLTGINHSADAEVALEFIHKLKSLRDYFSAPEGNAADDAFDEIGAELDRFKSAKNSKDISDIGGSILNKVVMFSPVLKKELTEQKETSVA
;
A
#
# COMPACT_ATOMS: atom_id res chain seq x y z
N MET A 1 64.33 30.38 -23.08
CA MET A 1 63.27 29.39 -23.41
C MET A 1 62.82 28.65 -22.14
N ASP A 2 63.73 28.40 -21.19
CA ASP A 2 63.45 27.68 -19.93
C ASP A 2 62.56 28.41 -18.93
N VAL A 3 62.66 29.75 -18.84
CA VAL A 3 61.85 30.56 -17.89
C VAL A 3 60.36 30.52 -18.24
N ALA A 4 60.01 30.54 -19.53
CA ALA A 4 58.61 30.51 -19.97
C ALA A 4 57.95 29.14 -19.70
N MET A 5 58.68 28.04 -19.91
CA MET A 5 58.24 26.69 -19.54
C MET A 5 58.07 26.53 -18.03
N ALA A 6 58.97 27.10 -17.22
CA ALA A 6 58.88 27.06 -15.76
C ALA A 6 57.64 27.83 -15.23
N VAL A 7 57.33 28.99 -15.80
CA VAL A 7 56.14 29.78 -15.42
C VAL A 7 54.85 29.07 -15.84
N LEU A 8 54.78 28.49 -17.04
CA LEU A 8 53.63 27.70 -17.49
C LEU A 8 53.41 26.46 -16.62
N SER A 9 54.49 25.76 -16.24
CA SER A 9 54.42 24.62 -15.33
C SER A 9 53.93 25.02 -13.93
N PHE A 10 54.38 26.16 -13.41
CA PHE A 10 53.97 26.67 -12.10
C PHE A 10 52.49 27.06 -12.09
N VAL A 11 52.02 27.78 -13.11
CA VAL A 11 50.61 28.19 -13.25
C VAL A 11 49.71 26.97 -13.47
N GLY A 12 50.12 26.00 -14.29
CA GLY A 12 49.39 24.75 -14.52
C GLY A 12 49.26 23.89 -13.25
N THR A 13 50.31 23.89 -12.41
CA THR A 13 50.29 23.19 -11.11
C THR A 13 49.29 23.85 -10.15
N LEU A 14 49.32 25.17 -10.01
CA LEU A 14 48.38 25.92 -9.16
C LEU A 14 46.93 25.79 -9.64
N ALA A 15 46.69 25.83 -10.96
CA ALA A 15 45.38 25.62 -11.54
C ALA A 15 44.83 24.20 -11.26
N SER A 16 45.70 23.19 -11.27
CA SER A 16 45.33 21.80 -10.96
C SER A 16 44.96 21.62 -9.49
N PHE A 17 45.68 22.24 -8.56
CA PHE A 17 45.34 22.24 -7.13
C PHE A 17 44.02 22.99 -6.85
N TYR A 18 43.81 24.13 -7.50
CA TYR A 18 42.56 24.88 -7.37
C TYR A 18 41.37 24.10 -7.93
N GLY A 19 41.52 23.48 -9.10
CA GLY A 19 40.50 22.62 -9.70
C GLY A 19 40.16 21.41 -8.83
N ALA A 20 41.17 20.76 -8.25
CA ALA A 20 40.98 19.63 -7.33
C ALA A 20 40.24 20.03 -6.05
N TRP A 21 40.53 21.21 -5.48
CA TRP A 21 39.79 21.75 -4.33
C TRP A 21 38.32 22.00 -4.70
N VAL A 22 38.06 22.75 -5.78
CA VAL A 22 36.70 23.08 -6.21
C VAL A 22 35.89 21.80 -6.47
N ALA A 23 36.47 20.82 -7.16
CA ALA A 23 35.86 19.53 -7.39
C ALA A 23 35.55 18.77 -6.09
N TRP A 24 36.45 18.80 -5.11
CA TRP A 24 36.22 18.17 -3.80
C TRP A 24 35.05 18.82 -3.05
N LYS A 25 34.97 20.16 -3.04
CA LYS A 25 33.85 20.89 -2.43
C LYS A 25 32.52 20.60 -3.13
N GLN A 26 32.54 20.55 -4.46
CA GLN A 26 31.34 20.30 -5.27
C GLN A 26 30.89 18.83 -5.18
N ALA A 27 31.81 17.88 -5.04
CA ALA A 27 31.53 16.47 -4.76
C ALA A 27 30.89 16.29 -3.37
N GLY A 28 31.36 17.01 -2.35
CA GLY A 28 30.74 17.00 -1.02
C GLY A 28 29.29 17.50 -1.03
N ILE A 29 29.04 18.62 -1.72
CA ILE A 29 27.68 19.18 -1.88
C ILE A 29 26.78 18.21 -2.67
N SER A 30 27.30 17.62 -3.74
CA SER A 30 26.54 16.66 -4.57
C SER A 30 26.20 15.38 -3.81
N LYS A 31 27.12 14.88 -2.99
CA LYS A 31 26.88 13.72 -2.11
C LYS A 31 25.80 14.03 -1.08
N SER A 32 25.88 15.19 -0.42
CA SER A 32 24.87 15.62 0.55
C SER A 32 23.49 15.82 -0.09
N ALA A 33 23.45 16.39 -1.29
CA ALA A 33 22.21 16.56 -2.06
C ALA A 33 21.62 15.20 -2.50
N ALA A 34 22.45 14.25 -2.91
CA ALA A 34 22.03 12.90 -3.25
C ALA A 34 21.53 12.13 -2.02
N GLU A 35 22.19 12.25 -0.87
CA GLU A 35 21.74 11.66 0.40
C GLU A 35 20.41 12.27 0.87
N LEU A 36 20.23 13.59 0.72
CA LEU A 36 18.95 14.25 1.04
C LEU A 36 17.85 13.80 0.08
N ALA A 37 18.12 13.75 -1.22
CA ALA A 37 17.17 13.27 -2.22
C ALA A 37 16.79 11.80 -2.01
N GLY A 38 17.75 10.96 -1.61
CA GLY A 38 17.52 9.57 -1.19
C GLY A 38 16.54 9.48 -0.03
N ARG A 39 16.81 10.22 1.06
CA ARG A 39 15.92 10.26 2.23
C ARG A 39 14.52 10.79 1.92
N ILE A 40 14.41 11.86 1.13
CA ILE A 40 13.10 12.40 0.70
C ILE A 40 12.34 11.37 -0.14
N LYS A 41 13.03 10.68 -1.06
CA LYS A 41 12.43 9.63 -1.87
C LYS A 41 11.92 8.47 -1.01
N GLU A 42 12.70 8.02 -0.03
CA GLU A 42 12.30 6.97 0.90
C GLU A 42 11.08 7.39 1.75
N GLN A 43 11.11 8.60 2.31
CA GLN A 43 9.96 9.16 3.05
C GLN A 43 8.71 9.25 2.18
N LEU A 44 8.84 9.70 0.93
CA LEU A 44 7.72 9.80 0.00
C LEU A 44 7.15 8.43 -0.38
N ILE A 45 8.00 7.43 -0.59
CA ILE A 45 7.57 6.05 -0.85
C ILE A 45 6.85 5.50 0.39
N ASN A 46 7.42 5.61 1.58
CA ASN A 46 6.78 5.11 2.81
C ASN A 46 5.46 5.82 3.11
N HIS A 47 5.40 7.14 2.88
CA HIS A 47 4.15 7.90 3.02
C HIS A 47 3.08 7.41 2.03
N ARG A 48 3.45 7.19 0.77
CA ARG A 48 2.54 6.66 -0.25
C ARG A 48 2.01 5.27 0.14
N ARG A 49 2.90 4.36 0.55
CA ARG A 49 2.52 3.00 0.99
C ARG A 49 1.53 3.04 2.17
N THR A 50 1.84 3.86 3.17
CA THR A 50 0.96 4.06 4.33
C THR A 50 -0.40 4.61 3.92
N SER A 51 -0.43 5.57 2.99
CA SER A 51 -1.67 6.14 2.46
C SER A 51 -2.50 5.10 1.73
N GLU A 52 -1.90 4.29 0.86
CA GLU A 52 -2.58 3.25 0.08
C GLU A 52 -3.18 2.16 1.00
N LEU A 53 -2.46 1.72 2.04
CA LEU A 53 -2.97 0.77 3.04
C LEU A 53 -4.05 1.40 3.95
N SER A 54 -3.95 2.69 4.25
CA SER A 54 -4.98 3.41 5.02
C SER A 54 -6.28 3.54 4.25
N GLU A 55 -6.20 3.77 2.93
CA GLU A 55 -7.36 3.77 2.05
C GLU A 55 -8.04 2.39 2.04
N LEU A 56 -7.26 1.31 1.94
CA LEU A 56 -7.78 -0.06 2.05
C LEU A 56 -8.49 -0.31 3.39
N GLN A 57 -7.99 0.26 4.49
CA GLN A 57 -8.64 0.18 5.80
C GLN A 57 -10.03 0.81 5.79
N VAL A 58 -10.21 1.94 5.10
CA VAL A 58 -11.52 2.59 4.94
C VAL A 58 -12.50 1.66 4.20
N HIS A 59 -12.05 1.02 3.13
CA HIS A 59 -12.88 0.05 2.38
C HIS A 59 -13.27 -1.17 3.21
N ILE A 60 -12.35 -1.69 4.04
CA ILE A 60 -12.65 -2.78 4.98
C ILE A 60 -13.75 -2.37 5.97
N GLU A 61 -13.61 -1.21 6.61
CA GLU A 61 -14.60 -0.75 7.61
C GLU A 61 -15.95 -0.43 6.97
N SER A 62 -15.95 0.15 5.77
CA SER A 62 -17.18 0.35 4.98
C SER A 62 -17.88 -0.99 4.70
N THR A 63 -17.13 -1.99 4.23
CA THR A 63 -17.66 -3.33 3.93
C THR A 63 -18.21 -3.99 5.19
N LYS A 64 -17.47 -3.98 6.30
CA LYS A 64 -17.95 -4.52 7.59
C LYS A 64 -19.27 -3.88 8.02
N ARG A 65 -19.36 -2.55 7.95
CA ARG A 65 -20.54 -1.81 8.37
C ARG A 65 -21.75 -2.17 7.50
N THR A 66 -21.56 -2.27 6.19
CA THR A 66 -22.60 -2.66 5.24
C THR A 66 -23.08 -4.09 5.49
N PHE A 67 -22.16 -5.01 5.77
CA PHE A 67 -22.46 -6.43 5.94
C PHE A 67 -22.88 -6.84 7.35
N LEU A 68 -22.69 -5.97 8.36
CA LEU A 68 -23.05 -6.24 9.76
C LEU A 68 -24.50 -6.71 9.92
N LYS A 69 -25.42 -6.16 9.11
CA LYS A 69 -26.84 -6.51 9.13
C LYS A 69 -27.11 -7.97 8.77
N TYR A 70 -26.28 -8.60 7.94
CA TYR A 70 -26.43 -10.00 7.55
C TYR A 70 -25.93 -10.98 8.61
N GLY A 71 -24.96 -10.56 9.43
CA GLY A 71 -24.45 -11.37 10.54
C GLY A 71 -25.24 -11.23 11.85
N SER A 72 -26.08 -10.19 11.98
CA SER A 72 -26.75 -9.84 13.25
C SER A 72 -28.27 -9.81 13.20
N ALA A 73 -28.89 -9.55 12.04
CA ALA A 73 -30.33 -9.46 11.91
C ALA A 73 -30.96 -10.85 11.72
N LYS A 74 -32.24 -10.98 12.10
CA LYS A 74 -33.01 -12.18 11.76
C LYS A 74 -33.22 -12.23 10.24
N PRO A 75 -33.16 -13.39 9.58
CA PRO A 75 -33.38 -13.49 8.14
C PRO A 75 -34.68 -12.82 7.67
N SER A 76 -35.77 -12.95 8.44
CA SER A 76 -37.05 -12.31 8.13
C SER A 76 -36.98 -10.78 7.99
N SER A 77 -36.08 -10.12 8.73
CA SER A 77 -35.89 -8.66 8.68
C SER A 77 -35.04 -8.19 7.49
N LEU A 78 -34.46 -9.10 6.71
CA LEU A 78 -33.68 -8.78 5.51
C LEU A 78 -34.55 -8.71 4.24
N THR A 79 -35.85 -8.97 4.37
CA THR A 79 -36.80 -8.95 3.25
C THR A 79 -36.91 -7.54 2.67
N GLY A 80 -36.69 -7.39 1.36
CA GLY A 80 -36.74 -6.09 0.67
C GLY A 80 -35.44 -5.29 0.69
N ILE A 81 -34.37 -5.81 1.31
CA ILE A 81 -33.04 -5.19 1.23
C ILE A 81 -32.43 -5.43 -0.14
N ASN A 82 -31.83 -4.38 -0.72
CA ASN A 82 -31.07 -4.46 -1.95
C ASN A 82 -29.66 -5.02 -1.71
N HIS A 83 -29.60 -6.32 -1.41
CA HIS A 83 -28.34 -7.03 -1.16
C HIS A 83 -27.41 -7.05 -2.38
N SER A 84 -27.93 -6.93 -3.61
CA SER A 84 -27.09 -6.79 -4.80
C SER A 84 -26.30 -5.47 -4.78
N ALA A 85 -26.90 -4.36 -4.34
CA ALA A 85 -26.18 -3.11 -4.20
C ALA A 85 -25.14 -3.15 -3.06
N ASP A 86 -25.47 -3.85 -1.97
CA ASP A 86 -24.52 -4.07 -0.88
C ASP A 86 -23.30 -4.91 -1.32
N ALA A 87 -23.48 -5.82 -2.29
CA ALA A 87 -22.39 -6.60 -2.87
C ALA A 87 -21.35 -5.73 -3.61
N GLU A 88 -21.76 -4.61 -4.20
CA GLU A 88 -20.84 -3.70 -4.90
C GLU A 88 -19.82 -3.08 -3.95
N VAL A 89 -20.21 -2.80 -2.69
CA VAL A 89 -19.28 -2.27 -1.67
C VAL A 89 -18.18 -3.28 -1.36
N ALA A 90 -18.53 -4.56 -1.26
CA ALA A 90 -17.54 -5.61 -1.06
C ALA A 90 -16.70 -5.86 -2.33
N LEU A 91 -17.28 -5.69 -3.52
CA LEU A 91 -16.56 -5.79 -4.80
C LEU A 91 -15.49 -4.70 -4.92
N GLU A 92 -15.82 -3.46 -4.57
CA GLU A 92 -14.85 -2.35 -4.51
C GLU A 92 -13.71 -2.66 -3.55
N PHE A 93 -14.02 -3.20 -2.36
CA PHE A 93 -13.01 -3.62 -1.39
C PHE A 93 -12.06 -4.67 -1.98
N ILE A 94 -12.57 -5.77 -2.55
CA ILE A 94 -11.70 -6.85 -3.05
C ILE A 94 -10.89 -6.41 -4.27
N HIS A 95 -11.41 -5.53 -5.14
CA HIS A 95 -10.64 -4.97 -6.24
C HIS A 95 -9.51 -4.06 -5.74
N LYS A 96 -9.79 -3.21 -4.75
CA LYS A 96 -8.74 -2.40 -4.12
C LYS A 96 -7.69 -3.28 -3.46
N LEU A 97 -8.11 -4.32 -2.73
CA LEU A 97 -7.22 -5.31 -2.14
C LEU A 97 -6.33 -5.97 -3.19
N LYS A 98 -6.90 -6.42 -4.31
CA LYS A 98 -6.15 -7.06 -5.41
C LYS A 98 -5.12 -6.13 -6.03
N SER A 99 -5.45 -4.84 -6.19
CA SER A 99 -4.49 -3.83 -6.68
C SER A 99 -3.30 -3.59 -5.74
N LEU A 100 -3.45 -3.96 -4.47
CA LEU A 100 -2.47 -3.82 -3.41
C LEU A 100 -1.81 -5.16 -3.06
N ARG A 101 -1.97 -6.20 -3.91
CA ARG A 101 -1.48 -7.56 -3.62
C ARG A 101 0.02 -7.64 -3.31
N ASP A 102 0.83 -6.73 -3.87
CA ASP A 102 2.27 -6.73 -3.69
C ASP A 102 2.66 -6.53 -2.21
N TYR A 103 1.80 -5.85 -1.43
CA TYR A 103 2.00 -5.67 0.01
C TYR A 103 1.76 -6.94 0.83
N PHE A 104 1.10 -7.96 0.28
CA PHE A 104 0.68 -9.16 1.01
C PHE A 104 1.35 -10.44 0.50
N SER A 105 2.45 -10.30 -0.24
CA SER A 105 3.17 -11.44 -0.81
C SER A 105 4.05 -12.09 0.25
N ALA A 106 3.79 -13.36 0.55
CA ALA A 106 4.58 -14.18 1.44
C ALA A 106 5.09 -15.45 0.71
N PRO A 107 6.11 -16.15 1.24
CA PRO A 107 6.60 -17.40 0.65
C PRO A 107 5.52 -18.49 0.53
N GLU A 108 4.51 -18.45 1.41
CA GLU A 108 3.43 -19.43 1.50
C GLU A 108 2.26 -19.12 0.57
N GLY A 109 2.19 -17.91 0.01
CA GLY A 109 1.05 -17.45 -0.78
C GLY A 109 0.85 -15.94 -0.70
N ASN A 110 -0.26 -15.47 -1.26
CA ASN A 110 -0.61 -14.05 -1.25
C ASN A 110 -1.98 -13.85 -0.60
N ALA A 111 -1.99 -13.29 0.61
CA ALA A 111 -3.21 -13.16 1.39
C ALA A 111 -4.28 -12.27 0.71
N ALA A 112 -3.86 -11.33 -0.15
CA ALA A 112 -4.79 -10.50 -0.92
C ALA A 112 -5.43 -11.28 -2.08
N ASP A 113 -4.69 -12.20 -2.70
CA ASP A 113 -5.23 -13.08 -3.73
C ASP A 113 -6.22 -14.09 -3.12
N ASP A 114 -5.85 -14.71 -2.01
CA ASP A 114 -6.69 -15.69 -1.32
C ASP A 114 -8.01 -15.04 -0.88
N ALA A 115 -7.95 -13.86 -0.26
CA ALA A 115 -9.13 -13.12 0.13
C ALA A 115 -9.97 -12.64 -1.07
N PHE A 116 -9.34 -12.27 -2.18
CA PHE A 116 -10.04 -11.89 -3.41
C PHE A 116 -10.84 -13.07 -3.97
N ASP A 117 -10.21 -14.25 -4.08
CA ASP A 117 -10.85 -15.44 -4.65
C ASP A 117 -11.97 -15.95 -3.73
N GLU A 118 -11.73 -16.01 -2.42
CA GLU A 118 -12.72 -16.49 -1.45
C GLU A 118 -13.95 -15.58 -1.36
N ILE A 119 -13.75 -14.26 -1.27
CA ILE A 119 -14.86 -13.30 -1.17
C ILE A 119 -15.55 -13.14 -2.52
N GLY A 120 -14.80 -13.13 -3.62
CA GLY A 120 -15.34 -13.05 -4.98
C GLY A 120 -16.33 -14.18 -5.28
N ALA A 121 -15.98 -15.43 -4.93
CA ALA A 121 -16.85 -16.57 -5.09
C ALA A 121 -18.16 -16.46 -4.27
N GLU A 122 -18.09 -15.88 -3.07
CA GLU A 122 -19.28 -15.65 -2.24
C GLU A 122 -20.14 -14.50 -2.75
N LEU A 123 -19.54 -13.45 -3.33
CA LEU A 123 -20.28 -12.30 -3.86
C LEU A 123 -21.19 -12.67 -5.03
N ASP A 124 -20.77 -13.57 -5.91
CA ASP A 124 -21.63 -14.02 -7.02
C ASP A 124 -22.84 -14.81 -6.52
N ARG A 125 -22.65 -15.62 -5.46
CA ARG A 125 -23.73 -16.34 -4.79
C ARG A 125 -24.65 -15.39 -4.04
N PHE A 126 -24.07 -14.38 -3.39
CA PHE A 126 -24.79 -13.36 -2.64
C PHE A 126 -25.70 -12.54 -3.56
N LYS A 127 -25.19 -12.02 -4.69
CA LYS A 127 -25.96 -11.29 -5.70
C LYS A 127 -27.12 -12.09 -6.29
N SER A 128 -26.98 -13.43 -6.32
CA SER A 128 -27.97 -14.34 -6.91
C SER A 128 -28.95 -14.91 -5.89
N ALA A 129 -28.78 -14.61 -4.59
CA ALA A 129 -29.57 -15.18 -3.52
C ALA A 129 -31.01 -14.64 -3.52
N LYS A 130 -31.99 -15.54 -3.50
CA LYS A 130 -33.42 -15.17 -3.63
C LYS A 130 -34.20 -15.20 -2.32
N ASN A 131 -33.69 -15.90 -1.32
CA ASN A 131 -34.35 -16.02 -0.03
C ASN A 131 -33.50 -15.36 1.06
N SER A 132 -34.17 -14.81 2.06
CA SER A 132 -33.52 -14.02 3.09
C SER A 132 -32.58 -14.84 3.99
N LYS A 133 -32.74 -16.17 4.03
CA LYS A 133 -31.84 -17.06 4.78
C LYS A 133 -30.48 -17.16 4.08
N ASP A 134 -30.46 -17.49 2.79
CA ASP A 134 -29.24 -17.56 2.00
C ASP A 134 -28.54 -16.19 1.96
N ILE A 135 -29.29 -15.09 1.85
CA ILE A 135 -28.75 -13.73 1.94
C ILE A 135 -28.05 -13.52 3.30
N SER A 136 -28.68 -13.93 4.40
CA SER A 136 -28.10 -13.82 5.74
C SER A 136 -26.83 -14.68 5.88
N ASP A 137 -26.91 -15.94 5.46
CA ASP A 137 -25.84 -16.92 5.64
C ASP A 137 -24.62 -16.56 4.79
N ILE A 138 -24.81 -16.22 3.51
CA ILE A 138 -23.73 -15.81 2.61
C ILE A 138 -23.17 -14.45 3.02
N GLY A 139 -24.03 -13.47 3.34
CA GLY A 139 -23.59 -12.15 3.80
C GLY A 139 -22.82 -12.22 5.12
N GLY A 140 -23.21 -13.11 6.03
CA GLY A 140 -22.46 -13.39 7.26
C GLY A 140 -21.09 -14.04 6.99
N SER A 141 -21.00 -14.93 6.01
CA SER A 141 -19.72 -15.51 5.58
C SER A 141 -18.76 -14.45 5.02
N ILE A 142 -19.25 -13.58 4.15
CA ILE A 142 -18.49 -12.44 3.61
C ILE A 142 -18.00 -11.55 4.74
N LEU A 143 -18.88 -11.19 5.68
CA LEU A 143 -18.51 -10.39 6.86
C LEU A 143 -17.37 -11.04 7.65
N ASN A 144 -17.46 -12.34 7.92
CA ASN A 144 -16.45 -13.07 8.67
C ASN A 144 -15.10 -13.05 7.96
N LYS A 145 -15.07 -13.27 6.65
CA LYS A 145 -13.83 -13.22 5.85
C LYS A 145 -13.18 -11.84 5.88
N VAL A 146 -13.97 -10.77 5.72
CA VAL A 146 -13.49 -9.37 5.82
C VAL A 146 -12.94 -9.08 7.23
N VAL A 147 -13.61 -9.57 8.28
CA VAL A 147 -13.14 -9.43 9.67
C VAL A 147 -11.83 -10.18 9.88
N MET A 148 -11.71 -11.41 9.36
CA MET A 148 -10.49 -12.22 9.46
C MET A 148 -9.31 -11.64 8.68
N PHE A 149 -9.55 -10.85 7.63
CA PHE A 149 -8.49 -10.14 6.91
C PHE A 149 -7.99 -8.89 7.66
N SER A 150 -8.77 -8.35 8.60
CA SER A 150 -8.40 -7.10 9.29
C SER A 150 -7.09 -7.15 10.09
N PRO A 151 -6.77 -8.25 10.82
CA PRO A 151 -5.46 -8.41 11.45
C PRO A 151 -4.30 -8.43 10.44
N VAL A 152 -4.50 -9.01 9.26
CA VAL A 152 -3.48 -9.05 8.19
C VAL A 152 -3.14 -7.64 7.74
N LEU A 153 -4.16 -6.82 7.45
CA LEU A 153 -3.94 -5.41 7.11
C LEU A 153 -3.27 -4.62 8.25
N LYS A 154 -3.68 -4.84 9.49
CA LYS A 154 -3.09 -4.16 10.65
C LYS A 154 -1.61 -4.49 10.82
N LYS A 155 -1.21 -5.73 10.56
CA LYS A 155 0.19 -6.15 10.60
C LYS A 155 1.01 -5.36 9.57
N GLU A 156 0.56 -5.30 8.32
CA GLU A 156 1.24 -4.53 7.27
C GLU A 156 1.31 -3.03 7.60
N LEU A 157 0.23 -2.43 8.12
CA LEU A 157 0.23 -1.03 8.55
C LEU A 157 1.24 -0.76 9.68
N THR A 158 1.36 -1.67 10.64
CA THR A 158 2.33 -1.55 11.74
C THR A 158 3.76 -1.69 11.22
N GLU A 159 4.04 -2.70 10.39
CA GLU A 159 5.36 -2.91 9.79
C GLU A 159 5.81 -1.70 8.95
N GLN A 160 4.91 -1.13 8.14
CA GLN A 160 5.21 0.09 7.38
C GLN A 160 5.45 1.30 8.29
N LYS A 161 4.71 1.41 9.39
CA LYS A 161 4.89 2.51 10.36
C LYS A 161 6.23 2.41 11.10
N GLU A 162 6.64 1.20 11.48
CA GLU A 162 7.95 0.96 12.12
C GLU A 162 9.10 1.25 11.15
N THR A 163 8.96 0.86 9.88
CA THR A 163 9.96 1.13 8.83
C THR A 163 10.06 2.62 8.47
N SER A 164 9.02 3.42 8.73
CA SER A 164 9.04 4.87 8.51
C SER A 164 9.71 5.67 9.64
N VAL A 165 9.96 5.06 10.80
CA VAL A 165 10.55 5.72 11.99
C VAL A 165 12.01 5.32 12.20
N ALA A 166 12.44 4.18 11.66
CA ALA A 166 13.83 3.73 11.62
C ALA A 166 14.66 4.48 10.57
#